data_AF-A0AAV5QBY5-F1
#
_entry.id   AF-A0AAV5QBY5-F1
#
_cell.length_a   1.000
_cell.length_b   1.000
_cell.length_c   1.000
_cell.angle_alpha   90.00
_cell.angle_beta   90.00
_cell.angle_gamma   90.00
#
_symmetry.space_group_name_H-M   'P 1'
#
loop_
_entity.id
_entity.type
_entity.pdbx_description
1 polymer ?
#
loop_
_entity_poly.entity_id
_entity_poly.type
_entity_poly.pdbx_seq_one_letter_code
_entity_poly.pdbx_strand_id
1 'polypeptide(L)'
;MDFNTHLQAQLAHLSSSAVLSRSPSVVSLSRHESRCNSTLSNILATPDDTFHGIDSLLTSLTKSKVSLDSDHREKIWAHIYRMIASPNIDVYLQNSDVEQICQHLLNLAPRSQTIDNWEFQVWKRSVTALTAIFTDDCGSLVLEKFMGNMIKDECYGALLLFLNFGGACYGIDKHIEILMESNNLNSLGIALGLSGGVKNKNLDFDDIAAFLLGELLGDNREKLIFSAACLALIVELGWHGDEIDDVIERLRELNNQGVKIIGKNSRKDNEPLKLALKSIEYAKDKSNEELQESQLILDILPLSKSKNVKVDTWQGWFRLNMLKFTFGTSLSSWIAKNDEFLMMLKPNIESNKFNNAFNSDVNLNSLSDSNIKIPDSTDPFGKKTSAKDRTVAVERGRREKAQQMAWQE
;
A
#
# COMPACT_ATOMS: atom_id res chain seq x y z
N MET A 1 9.90 -35.42 -1.74
CA MET A 1 9.86 -34.12 -1.03
C MET A 1 8.47 -33.57 -1.22
N ASP A 2 7.67 -33.53 -0.15
CA ASP A 2 6.25 -33.24 -0.25
C ASP A 2 5.98 -31.78 -0.63
N PHE A 3 5.10 -31.60 -1.60
CA PHE A 3 4.59 -30.31 -2.06
C PHE A 3 4.05 -29.44 -0.90
N ASN A 4 3.49 -30.09 0.13
CA ASN A 4 3.02 -29.45 1.36
C ASN A 4 4.16 -28.83 2.20
N THR A 5 5.34 -29.44 2.24
CA THR A 5 6.48 -28.88 3.00
C THR A 5 7.07 -27.67 2.28
N HIS A 6 7.00 -27.64 0.94
CA HIS A 6 7.46 -26.50 0.13
C HIS A 6 6.48 -25.31 0.19
N LEU A 7 5.17 -25.58 0.18
CA LEU A 7 4.13 -24.55 0.34
C LEU A 7 4.16 -23.94 1.75
N GLN A 8 4.36 -24.75 2.80
CA GLN A 8 4.52 -24.26 4.17
C GLN A 8 5.82 -23.46 4.36
N ALA A 9 6.91 -23.85 3.70
CA ALA A 9 8.15 -23.06 3.71
C ALA A 9 7.99 -21.71 2.97
N GLN A 10 7.22 -21.66 1.88
CA GLN A 10 6.90 -20.41 1.18
C GLN A 10 5.98 -19.50 2.01
N LEU A 11 4.98 -20.06 2.70
CA LEU A 11 4.11 -19.32 3.63
C LEU A 11 4.89 -18.80 4.87
N ALA A 12 5.88 -19.55 5.36
CA ALA A 12 6.77 -19.14 6.46
C ALA A 12 7.82 -18.08 6.03
N HIS A 13 8.11 -17.96 4.74
CA HIS A 13 9.00 -16.91 4.21
C HIS A 13 8.25 -15.60 3.93
N LEU A 14 7.00 -15.69 3.46
CA LEU A 14 6.10 -14.54 3.22
C LEU A 14 5.62 -13.84 4.50
N SER A 15 5.77 -14.48 5.66
CA SER A 15 5.31 -13.98 6.97
C SER A 15 6.39 -13.22 7.77
N SER A 16 7.52 -12.86 7.15
CA SER A 16 8.70 -12.33 7.86
C SER A 16 8.95 -10.82 7.74
N SER A 17 8.13 -10.05 7.03
CA SER A 17 8.26 -8.59 7.02
C SER A 17 6.89 -7.92 6.93
N ALA A 18 6.41 -7.44 8.09
CA ALA A 18 5.59 -6.25 8.23
C ALA A 18 5.05 -6.15 9.68
N VAL A 19 5.52 -5.14 10.40
CA VAL A 19 4.94 -4.76 11.70
C VAL A 19 3.54 -4.17 11.51
N LEU A 20 3.26 -3.56 10.35
CA LEU A 20 1.92 -3.16 9.93
C LEU A 20 1.01 -4.34 9.53
N SER A 21 1.56 -5.46 9.05
CA SER A 21 0.75 -6.62 8.63
C SER A 21 0.43 -7.57 9.79
N ARG A 22 0.84 -7.25 11.01
CA ARG A 22 0.48 -8.02 12.22
C ARG A 22 -0.60 -7.34 13.06
N SER A 23 -1.20 -6.27 12.54
CA SER A 23 -2.45 -5.79 13.11
C SER A 23 -3.46 -6.97 13.17
N PRO A 24 -4.23 -7.12 14.27
CA PRO A 24 -5.16 -8.24 14.46
C PRO A 24 -6.11 -8.46 13.26
N SER A 25 -6.36 -7.40 12.48
CA SER A 25 -7.15 -7.39 11.25
C SER A 25 -6.50 -8.15 10.08
N VAL A 26 -5.17 -8.14 9.94
CA VAL A 26 -4.46 -8.82 8.83
C VAL A 26 -4.31 -10.32 9.11
N VAL A 27 -4.07 -10.70 10.36
CA VAL A 27 -3.98 -12.11 10.77
C VAL A 27 -5.33 -12.81 10.65
N SER A 28 -6.43 -12.12 11.00
CA SER A 28 -7.78 -12.66 10.81
C SER A 28 -8.09 -12.88 9.33
N LEU A 29 -7.69 -11.95 8.46
CA LEU A 29 -7.84 -12.06 7.02
C LEU A 29 -7.09 -13.26 6.42
N SER A 30 -5.85 -13.55 6.81
CA SER A 30 -5.12 -14.73 6.29
C SER A 30 -5.83 -16.07 6.57
N ARG A 31 -6.43 -16.20 7.76
CA ARG A 31 -7.20 -17.40 8.15
C ARG A 31 -8.52 -17.49 7.38
N HIS A 32 -9.14 -16.34 7.09
CA HIS A 32 -10.37 -16.27 6.31
C HIS A 32 -10.10 -16.41 4.81
N GLU A 33 -8.98 -15.93 4.26
CA GLU A 33 -8.53 -16.19 2.88
C GLU A 33 -8.41 -17.71 2.63
N SER A 34 -7.87 -18.44 3.60
CA SER A 34 -7.81 -19.90 3.57
C SER A 34 -9.20 -20.55 3.57
N ARG A 35 -10.14 -20.05 4.39
CA ARG A 35 -11.56 -20.50 4.40
C ARG A 35 -12.34 -20.08 3.14
N CYS A 36 -11.93 -18.99 2.49
CA CYS A 36 -12.54 -18.54 1.24
C CYS A 36 -12.08 -19.40 0.06
N ASN A 37 -10.85 -19.94 0.08
CA ASN A 37 -10.40 -20.92 -0.92
C ASN A 37 -11.26 -22.19 -0.94
N SER A 38 -11.67 -22.69 0.22
CA SER A 38 -12.59 -23.83 0.31
C SER A 38 -14.02 -23.46 -0.08
N THR A 39 -14.48 -22.27 0.30
CA THR A 39 -15.85 -21.81 -0.03
C THR A 39 -16.02 -21.48 -1.51
N LEU A 40 -15.00 -20.91 -2.16
CA LEU A 40 -14.98 -20.63 -3.60
C LEU A 40 -15.11 -21.91 -4.42
N SER A 41 -14.43 -22.98 -3.97
CA SER A 41 -14.57 -24.30 -4.60
C SER A 41 -16.00 -24.82 -4.51
N ASN A 42 -16.75 -24.45 -3.46
CA ASN A 42 -18.14 -24.87 -3.27
C ASN A 42 -19.15 -23.97 -4.02
N ILE A 43 -18.93 -22.65 -4.08
CA ILE A 43 -19.76 -21.70 -4.85
C ILE A 43 -19.56 -21.88 -6.35
N LEU A 44 -18.34 -22.24 -6.79
CA LEU A 44 -18.06 -22.58 -8.20
C LEU A 44 -18.44 -24.02 -8.56
N ALA A 45 -18.68 -24.90 -7.58
CA ALA A 45 -19.13 -26.27 -7.79
C ALA A 45 -20.66 -26.43 -7.83
N THR A 46 -21.43 -25.36 -7.55
CA THR A 46 -22.85 -25.37 -7.89
C THR A 46 -23.00 -25.31 -9.40
N PRO A 47 -23.70 -26.28 -10.03
CA PRO A 47 -23.71 -26.50 -11.48
C PRO A 47 -24.48 -25.44 -12.30
N ASP A 48 -24.78 -24.29 -11.72
CA ASP A 48 -25.25 -23.14 -12.47
C ASP A 48 -24.02 -22.40 -13.02
N ASP A 49 -23.68 -22.67 -14.28
CA ASP A 49 -22.54 -22.16 -15.08
C ASP A 49 -22.45 -20.62 -15.22
N THR A 50 -23.17 -19.84 -14.40
CA THR A 50 -23.05 -18.38 -14.38
C THR A 50 -21.83 -17.96 -13.58
N PHE A 51 -20.74 -17.67 -14.29
CA PHE A 51 -19.63 -16.90 -13.73
C PHE A 51 -20.17 -15.59 -13.10
N HIS A 52 -20.14 -15.48 -11.78
CA HIS A 52 -20.59 -14.28 -11.09
C HIS A 52 -19.48 -13.22 -11.16
N GLY A 53 -19.61 -12.25 -12.08
CA GLY A 53 -18.77 -11.05 -12.08
C GLY A 53 -18.96 -10.23 -10.79
N ILE A 54 -18.05 -9.27 -10.54
CA ILE A 54 -18.07 -8.45 -9.31
C ILE A 54 -19.45 -7.80 -9.10
N ASP A 55 -20.05 -7.28 -10.17
CA ASP A 55 -21.36 -6.62 -10.13
C ASP A 55 -22.51 -7.56 -9.68
N SER A 56 -22.47 -8.84 -10.09
CA SER A 56 -23.46 -9.84 -9.66
C SER A 56 -23.37 -10.12 -8.15
N LEU A 57 -22.15 -10.11 -7.59
CA LEU A 57 -21.93 -10.31 -6.17
C LEU A 57 -22.36 -9.08 -5.35
N LEU A 58 -22.02 -7.88 -5.83
CA LEU A 58 -22.47 -6.63 -5.21
C LEU A 58 -24.00 -6.54 -5.22
N THR A 59 -24.64 -6.89 -6.34
CA THR A 59 -26.10 -6.95 -6.44
C THR A 59 -26.69 -7.96 -5.46
N SER A 60 -26.05 -9.12 -5.25
CA SER A 60 -26.49 -10.10 -4.26
C SER A 60 -26.46 -9.55 -2.82
N LEU A 61 -25.51 -8.66 -2.50
CA LEU A 61 -25.47 -7.98 -1.20
C LEU A 61 -26.61 -6.95 -1.01
N THR A 62 -27.21 -6.45 -2.10
CA THR A 62 -28.36 -5.52 -2.04
C THR A 62 -29.70 -6.22 -1.86
N LYS A 63 -29.85 -7.47 -2.32
CA LYS A 63 -31.12 -8.22 -2.26
C LYS A 63 -31.47 -8.51 -0.80
N SER A 64 -32.47 -7.79 -0.27
CA SER A 64 -33.13 -7.91 1.04
C SER A 64 -32.31 -8.61 2.15
N LYS A 65 -31.84 -7.80 3.12
CA LYS A 65 -31.13 -8.16 4.35
C LYS A 65 -31.75 -9.28 5.20
N VAL A 66 -32.98 -9.70 4.89
CA VAL A 66 -33.70 -10.78 5.58
C VAL A 66 -33.23 -12.18 5.15
N SER A 67 -32.45 -12.30 4.06
CA SER A 67 -32.11 -13.62 3.48
C SER A 67 -30.64 -14.08 3.60
N LEU A 68 -29.69 -13.20 3.92
CA LEU A 68 -28.28 -13.56 4.05
C LEU A 68 -27.83 -13.46 5.50
N ASP A 69 -27.38 -14.58 6.07
CA ASP A 69 -26.71 -14.57 7.37
C ASP A 69 -25.36 -13.83 7.29
N SER A 70 -24.77 -13.52 8.45
CA SER A 70 -23.49 -12.82 8.52
C SER A 70 -22.36 -13.61 7.86
N ASP A 71 -22.32 -14.93 8.01
CA ASP A 71 -21.26 -15.79 7.47
C ASP A 71 -21.24 -15.79 5.92
N HIS A 72 -22.41 -15.82 5.29
CA HIS A 72 -22.54 -15.72 3.83
C HIS A 72 -22.12 -14.34 3.33
N ARG A 73 -22.52 -13.26 4.03
CA ARG A 73 -22.07 -11.90 3.68
C ARG A 73 -20.55 -11.77 3.80
N GLU A 74 -19.96 -12.33 4.85
CA GLU A 74 -18.51 -12.34 5.02
C GLU A 74 -17.82 -13.04 3.83
N LYS A 75 -18.29 -14.23 3.46
CA LYS A 75 -17.79 -14.97 2.31
C LYS A 75 -17.88 -14.18 1.00
N ILE A 76 -19.01 -13.51 0.76
CA ILE A 76 -19.20 -12.68 -0.43
C ILE A 76 -18.20 -11.51 -0.44
N TRP A 77 -18.02 -10.81 0.68
CA TRP A 77 -17.07 -9.71 0.79
C TRP A 77 -15.63 -10.14 0.56
N ALA A 78 -15.19 -11.24 1.16
CA ALA A 78 -13.86 -11.78 0.91
C ALA A 78 -13.67 -12.17 -0.56
N HIS A 79 -14.73 -12.69 -1.20
CA HIS A 79 -14.66 -13.04 -2.60
C HIS A 79 -14.53 -11.81 -3.50
N ILE A 80 -15.33 -10.77 -3.25
CA ILE A 80 -15.24 -9.48 -3.95
C ILE A 80 -13.83 -8.90 -3.79
N TYR A 81 -13.31 -8.82 -2.57
CA TYR A 81 -11.95 -8.35 -2.31
C TYR A 81 -10.92 -9.14 -3.12
N ARG A 82 -11.00 -10.47 -3.14
CA ARG A 82 -10.06 -11.31 -3.88
C ARG A 82 -10.15 -11.09 -5.39
N MET A 83 -11.35 -10.93 -5.95
CA MET A 83 -11.54 -10.64 -7.37
C MET A 83 -10.93 -9.29 -7.73
N ILE A 84 -11.13 -8.28 -6.88
CA ILE A 84 -10.53 -6.95 -7.05
C ILE A 84 -9.01 -7.00 -6.91
N ALA A 85 -8.49 -7.59 -5.84
CA ALA A 85 -7.05 -7.68 -5.59
C ALA A 85 -6.32 -8.66 -6.53
N SER A 86 -7.02 -9.37 -7.42
CA SER A 86 -6.43 -10.29 -8.38
C SER A 86 -5.81 -9.55 -9.56
N PRO A 87 -4.61 -9.94 -10.05
CA PRO A 87 -4.02 -9.38 -11.26
C PRO A 87 -4.88 -9.61 -12.53
N ASN A 88 -5.89 -10.48 -12.46
CA ASN A 88 -6.84 -10.78 -13.54
C ASN A 88 -8.19 -10.06 -13.37
N ILE A 89 -8.22 -8.94 -12.65
CA ILE A 89 -9.44 -8.14 -12.41
C ILE A 89 -10.28 -7.88 -13.66
N ASP A 90 -9.64 -7.66 -14.81
CA ASP A 90 -10.29 -7.42 -16.10
C ASP A 90 -11.26 -8.55 -16.51
N VAL A 91 -10.94 -9.80 -16.15
CA VAL A 91 -11.78 -10.99 -16.39
C VAL A 91 -13.05 -10.95 -15.54
N TYR A 92 -12.95 -10.40 -14.33
CA TYR A 92 -14.05 -10.32 -13.36
C TYR A 92 -14.97 -9.12 -13.60
N LEU A 93 -14.48 -8.09 -14.31
CA LEU A 93 -15.27 -6.91 -14.65
C LEU A 93 -16.17 -7.13 -15.87
N GLN A 94 -15.81 -8.01 -16.81
CA GLN A 94 -16.69 -8.44 -17.93
C GLN A 94 -17.45 -7.31 -18.66
N ASN A 95 -16.77 -6.18 -18.93
CA ASN A 95 -17.30 -4.94 -19.54
C ASN A 95 -18.17 -4.04 -18.63
N SER A 96 -18.30 -4.34 -17.35
CA SER A 96 -18.87 -3.40 -16.39
C SER A 96 -18.06 -2.11 -16.33
N ASP A 97 -18.78 -1.01 -16.13
CA ASP A 97 -18.21 0.31 -15.88
C ASP A 97 -17.58 0.33 -14.47
N VAL A 98 -16.28 0.60 -14.41
CA VAL A 98 -15.50 0.61 -13.16
C VAL A 98 -16.02 1.69 -12.21
N GLU A 99 -16.39 2.86 -12.74
CA GLU A 99 -16.92 3.96 -11.96
C GLU A 99 -18.23 3.54 -11.27
N GLN A 100 -19.11 2.84 -11.99
CA GLN A 100 -20.36 2.31 -11.44
C GLN A 100 -20.12 1.22 -10.39
N ILE A 101 -19.16 0.31 -10.62
CA ILE A 101 -18.79 -0.70 -9.62
C ILE A 101 -18.27 -0.01 -8.35
N CYS A 102 -17.41 0.99 -8.49
CA CYS A 102 -16.90 1.77 -7.37
C CYS A 102 -18.04 2.46 -6.61
N GLN A 103 -18.96 3.09 -7.34
CA GLN A 103 -20.13 3.73 -6.74
C GLN A 103 -21.02 2.74 -5.99
N HIS A 104 -21.26 1.55 -6.57
CA HIS A 104 -22.04 0.48 -5.95
C HIS A 104 -21.35 -0.03 -4.67
N LEU A 105 -20.04 -0.24 -4.73
CA LEU A 105 -19.22 -0.64 -3.60
C LEU A 105 -19.30 0.38 -2.46
N LEU A 106 -19.15 1.67 -2.76
CA LEU A 106 -19.26 2.76 -1.79
C LEU A 106 -20.66 2.83 -1.15
N ASN A 107 -21.71 2.62 -1.93
CA ASN A 107 -23.10 2.62 -1.45
C ASN A 107 -23.42 1.42 -0.54
N LEU A 108 -22.63 0.34 -0.64
CA LEU A 108 -22.78 -0.89 0.14
C LEU A 108 -22.01 -0.88 1.46
N ALA A 109 -21.47 0.28 1.88
CA ALA A 109 -20.75 0.42 3.14
C ALA A 109 -21.48 -0.30 4.30
N PRO A 110 -20.81 -1.20 5.04
CA PRO A 110 -21.42 -1.89 6.17
C PRO A 110 -21.99 -0.90 7.21
N ARG A 111 -23.15 -1.25 7.79
CA ARG A 111 -23.85 -0.38 8.76
C ARG A 111 -23.03 -0.13 10.01
N SER A 112 -22.34 -1.17 10.50
CA SER A 112 -21.41 -1.03 11.62
C SER A 112 -20.04 -0.67 11.06
N GLN A 113 -19.62 0.56 11.30
CA GLN A 113 -18.32 1.10 10.89
C GLN A 113 -17.28 0.99 12.02
N THR A 114 -17.44 0.01 12.91
CA THR A 114 -16.48 -0.24 13.98
C THR A 114 -15.21 -0.87 13.43
N ILE A 115 -14.06 -0.55 14.03
CA ILE A 115 -12.76 -1.07 13.59
C ILE A 115 -12.69 -2.61 13.71
N ASP A 116 -13.42 -3.20 14.65
CA ASP A 116 -13.46 -4.65 14.85
C ASP A 116 -14.43 -5.38 13.91
N ASN A 117 -15.24 -4.66 13.13
CA ASN A 117 -16.14 -5.28 12.17
C ASN A 117 -15.36 -5.77 10.94
N TRP A 118 -15.27 -7.09 10.80
CA TRP A 118 -14.59 -7.74 9.69
C TRP A 118 -15.15 -7.31 8.32
N GLU A 119 -16.48 -7.25 8.14
CA GLU A 119 -17.07 -6.84 6.86
C GLU A 119 -16.62 -5.43 6.47
N PHE A 120 -16.56 -4.54 7.46
CA PHE A 120 -16.09 -3.18 7.26
C PHE A 120 -14.61 -3.17 6.86
N GLN A 121 -13.76 -3.95 7.52
CA GLN A 121 -12.35 -4.06 7.15
C GLN A 121 -12.14 -4.55 5.72
N VAL A 122 -12.86 -5.59 5.29
CA VAL A 122 -12.75 -6.14 3.93
C VAL A 122 -13.32 -5.20 2.88
N TRP A 123 -14.44 -4.55 3.19
CA TRP A 123 -15.01 -3.53 2.34
C TRP A 123 -14.02 -2.37 2.11
N LYS A 124 -13.41 -1.82 3.17
CA LYS A 124 -12.40 -0.74 3.04
C LYS A 124 -11.23 -1.17 2.17
N ARG A 125 -10.72 -2.40 2.35
CA ARG A 125 -9.64 -2.94 1.52
C ARG A 125 -10.06 -3.15 0.07
N SER A 126 -11.29 -3.57 -0.17
CA SER A 126 -11.85 -3.71 -1.52
C SER A 126 -11.91 -2.36 -2.24
N VAL A 127 -12.41 -1.32 -1.57
CA VAL A 127 -12.43 0.05 -2.11
C VAL A 127 -11.00 0.53 -2.38
N THR A 128 -10.11 0.33 -1.41
CA THR A 128 -8.69 0.74 -1.52
C THR A 128 -8.00 0.06 -2.70
N ALA A 129 -8.16 -1.25 -2.85
CA ALA A 129 -7.57 -2.02 -3.94
C ALA A 129 -8.16 -1.63 -5.30
N LEU A 130 -9.48 -1.41 -5.39
CA LEU A 130 -10.11 -0.97 -6.63
C LEU A 130 -9.59 0.40 -7.06
N THR A 131 -9.51 1.35 -6.13
CA THR A 131 -8.94 2.69 -6.37
C THR A 131 -7.45 2.63 -6.71
N ALA A 132 -6.70 1.71 -6.11
CA ALA A 132 -5.30 1.53 -6.44
C ALA A 132 -5.08 1.07 -7.88
N ILE A 133 -5.97 0.22 -8.39
CA ILE A 133 -5.88 -0.33 -9.75
C ILE A 133 -6.44 0.67 -10.77
N PHE A 134 -7.54 1.34 -10.44
CA PHE A 134 -8.26 2.26 -11.32
C PHE A 134 -8.38 3.65 -10.68
N THR A 135 -7.23 4.25 -10.35
CA THR A 135 -7.21 5.56 -9.68
C THR A 135 -7.91 6.64 -10.50
N ASP A 136 -7.87 6.48 -11.82
CA ASP A 136 -8.52 7.36 -12.80
C ASP A 136 -10.05 7.36 -12.68
N ASP A 137 -10.65 6.18 -12.63
CA ASP A 137 -12.10 6.03 -12.60
C ASP A 137 -12.67 6.18 -11.18
N CYS A 138 -11.90 5.81 -10.15
CA CYS A 138 -12.38 5.72 -8.78
C CYS A 138 -11.95 6.87 -7.86
N GLY A 139 -10.86 7.57 -8.19
CA GLY A 139 -10.15 8.44 -7.26
C GLY A 139 -11.00 9.60 -6.72
N SER A 140 -11.70 10.31 -7.60
CA SER A 140 -12.56 11.43 -7.19
C SER A 140 -13.77 10.99 -6.37
N LEU A 141 -14.41 9.88 -6.76
CA LEU A 141 -15.57 9.34 -6.03
C LEU A 141 -15.19 8.93 -4.59
N VAL A 142 -14.04 8.26 -4.45
CA VAL A 142 -13.51 7.85 -3.15
C VAL A 142 -13.10 9.07 -2.32
N LEU A 143 -12.47 10.07 -2.94
CA LEU A 143 -12.11 11.29 -2.24
C LEU A 143 -13.34 12.02 -1.68
N GLU A 144 -14.39 12.17 -2.47
CA GLU A 144 -15.60 12.89 -2.08
C GLU A 144 -16.43 12.12 -1.04
N LYS A 145 -16.62 10.83 -1.23
CA LYS A 145 -17.61 10.05 -0.44
C LYS A 145 -17.03 9.28 0.73
N PHE A 146 -15.72 9.02 0.71
CA PHE A 146 -15.13 8.04 1.63
C PHE A 146 -14.05 8.61 2.54
N MET A 147 -13.16 9.46 2.03
CA MET A 147 -11.98 9.92 2.78
C MET A 147 -12.31 10.60 4.12
N GLY A 148 -13.39 11.38 4.21
CA GLY A 148 -13.78 12.06 5.45
C GLY A 148 -14.06 11.11 6.64
N ASN A 149 -14.47 9.87 6.36
CA ASN A 149 -14.83 8.88 7.39
C ASN A 149 -13.65 7.99 7.84
N MET A 150 -12.48 8.16 7.23
CA MET A 150 -11.35 7.23 7.39
C MET A 150 -10.12 7.83 8.07
N ILE A 151 -10.18 9.10 8.47
CA ILE A 151 -9.05 9.80 9.08
C ILE A 151 -8.58 8.96 10.28
N LYS A 152 -7.34 8.44 10.22
CA LYS A 152 -6.67 7.52 11.18
C LYS A 152 -6.75 6.01 10.91
N ASP A 153 -7.17 5.57 9.72
CA ASP A 153 -7.17 4.15 9.34
C ASP A 153 -5.98 3.76 8.44
N GLU A 154 -5.48 2.52 8.54
CA GLU A 154 -4.42 2.00 7.65
C GLU A 154 -4.84 2.07 6.17
N CYS A 155 -6.13 1.83 5.87
CA CYS A 155 -6.68 1.95 4.52
C CYS A 155 -6.61 3.38 3.97
N TYR A 156 -6.70 4.39 4.84
CA TYR A 156 -6.60 5.79 4.45
C TYR A 156 -5.19 6.12 3.95
N GLY A 157 -4.16 5.60 4.62
CA GLY A 157 -2.79 5.79 4.18
C GLY A 157 -2.48 5.13 2.85
N ALA A 158 -2.95 3.90 2.66
CA ALA A 158 -2.84 3.23 1.37
C ALA A 158 -3.60 3.99 0.28
N LEU A 159 -4.83 4.46 0.54
CA LEU A 159 -5.57 5.30 -0.42
C LEU A 159 -4.80 6.57 -0.79
N LEU A 160 -4.25 7.29 0.18
CA LEU A 160 -3.44 8.47 -0.09
C LEU A 160 -2.20 8.15 -0.92
N LEU A 161 -1.53 7.01 -0.69
CA LEU A 161 -0.44 6.56 -1.54
C LEU A 161 -0.90 6.45 -3.00
N PHE A 162 -2.01 5.75 -3.25
CA PHE A 162 -2.49 5.55 -4.60
C PHE A 162 -2.97 6.83 -5.27
N LEU A 163 -3.70 7.68 -4.53
CA LEU A 163 -4.17 8.97 -5.04
C LEU A 163 -3.00 9.90 -5.37
N ASN A 164 -1.93 9.87 -4.56
CA ASN A 164 -0.73 10.67 -4.77
C ASN A 164 0.02 10.25 -6.04
N PHE A 165 0.11 8.94 -6.30
CA PHE A 165 0.78 8.42 -7.48
C PHE A 165 -0.09 8.46 -8.75
N GLY A 166 -1.40 8.29 -8.64
CA GLY A 166 -2.33 8.27 -9.77
C GLY A 166 -2.80 9.66 -10.24
N GLY A 167 -2.16 10.75 -9.80
CA GLY A 167 -2.47 12.10 -10.29
C GLY A 167 -3.76 12.73 -9.73
N ALA A 168 -4.44 12.07 -8.79
CA ALA A 168 -5.58 12.63 -8.05
C ALA A 168 -5.06 13.45 -6.85
N CYS A 169 -4.13 14.37 -7.11
CA CYS A 169 -3.28 15.00 -6.09
C CYS A 169 -3.93 16.19 -5.36
N TYR A 170 -5.13 16.60 -5.74
CA TYR A 170 -5.71 17.84 -5.21
C TYR A 170 -6.04 17.70 -3.73
N GLY A 171 -5.43 18.54 -2.88
CA GLY A 171 -5.63 18.53 -1.44
C GLY A 171 -4.94 17.39 -0.67
N ILE A 172 -4.13 16.55 -1.32
CA ILE A 172 -3.40 15.47 -0.64
C ILE A 172 -2.47 16.03 0.44
N ASP A 173 -1.83 17.17 0.21
CA ASP A 173 -0.95 17.82 1.19
C ASP A 173 -1.70 18.11 2.50
N LYS A 174 -2.93 18.64 2.41
CA LYS A 174 -3.80 18.86 3.56
C LYS A 174 -4.16 17.55 4.28
N HIS A 175 -4.36 16.46 3.53
CA HIS A 175 -4.63 15.15 4.12
C HIS A 175 -3.39 14.53 4.79
N ILE A 176 -2.19 14.79 4.27
CA ILE A 176 -0.91 14.41 4.88
C ILE A 176 -0.70 15.22 6.17
N GLU A 177 -0.97 16.53 6.16
CA GLU A 177 -0.92 17.39 7.36
C GLU A 177 -1.87 16.87 8.45
N ILE A 178 -3.14 16.59 8.11
CA ILE A 178 -4.12 16.02 9.06
C ILE A 178 -3.60 14.70 9.68
N LEU A 179 -2.89 13.86 8.91
CA LEU A 179 -2.32 12.63 9.44
C LEU A 179 -1.16 12.89 10.40
N MET A 180 -0.30 13.85 10.07
CA MET A 180 0.82 14.26 10.91
C MET A 180 0.31 14.82 12.26
N GLU A 181 -0.76 15.62 12.23
CA GLU A 181 -1.38 16.20 13.43
C GLU A 181 -2.19 15.19 14.26
N SER A 182 -2.44 13.99 13.74
CA SER A 182 -3.38 13.06 14.37
C SER A 182 -2.87 12.40 15.67
N ASN A 183 -1.60 12.62 16.04
CA ASN A 183 -0.91 11.99 17.18
C ASN A 183 -1.09 10.46 17.21
N ASN A 184 -1.22 9.85 16.04
CA ASN A 184 -1.36 8.42 15.87
C ASN A 184 -0.13 7.91 15.13
N LEU A 185 0.55 6.94 15.75
CA LEU A 185 1.79 6.40 15.23
C LEU A 185 1.64 5.87 13.79
N ASN A 186 0.58 5.11 13.49
CA ASN A 186 0.36 4.57 12.15
C ASN A 186 0.12 5.69 11.13
N SER A 187 -0.73 6.66 11.46
CA SER A 187 -0.97 7.84 10.63
C SER A 187 0.32 8.61 10.34
N LEU A 188 1.18 8.77 11.34
CA LEU A 188 2.46 9.46 11.20
C LEU A 188 3.40 8.70 10.26
N GLY A 189 3.58 7.39 10.44
CA GLY A 189 4.43 6.60 9.54
C GLY A 189 3.90 6.58 8.11
N ILE A 190 2.57 6.57 7.95
CA ILE A 190 1.92 6.75 6.66
C ILE A 190 2.30 8.11 6.05
N ALA A 191 2.09 9.18 6.79
CA ALA A 191 2.31 10.54 6.32
C ALA A 191 3.79 10.77 5.96
N LEU A 192 4.71 10.26 6.77
CA LEU A 192 6.15 10.32 6.49
C LEU A 192 6.54 9.49 5.26
N GLY A 193 5.94 8.32 5.05
CA GLY A 193 6.15 7.52 3.83
C GLY A 193 5.68 8.22 2.56
N LEU A 194 4.71 9.13 2.67
CA LEU A 194 4.17 9.93 1.58
C LEU A 194 4.92 11.26 1.37
N SER A 195 5.44 11.86 2.44
CA SER A 195 6.04 13.20 2.43
C SER A 195 7.38 13.29 1.69
N GLY A 196 7.98 12.15 1.29
CA GLY A 196 9.30 12.04 0.66
C GLY A 196 9.59 12.84 -0.63
N GLY A 197 8.65 13.66 -1.11
CA GLY A 197 8.89 14.65 -2.15
C GLY A 197 8.33 16.05 -1.82
N VAL A 198 7.47 16.18 -0.82
CA VAL A 198 6.94 17.45 -0.39
C VAL A 198 7.95 18.02 0.60
N LYS A 199 8.71 19.04 0.19
CA LYS A 199 9.48 19.85 1.13
C LYS A 199 8.48 20.57 2.04
N ASN A 200 7.93 19.87 3.02
CA ASN A 200 7.10 20.48 4.04
C ASN A 200 8.02 21.31 4.91
N LYS A 201 8.12 22.60 4.56
CA LYS A 201 8.87 23.61 5.31
C LYS A 201 8.35 23.82 6.74
N ASN A 202 7.27 23.13 7.12
CA ASN A 202 6.60 23.24 8.41
C ASN A 202 6.62 21.94 9.22
N LEU A 203 7.36 20.91 8.79
CA LEU A 203 7.54 19.72 9.63
C LEU A 203 8.51 20.03 10.76
N ASP A 204 7.99 20.12 11.98
CA ASP A 204 8.81 20.14 13.18
C ASP A 204 9.26 18.71 13.50
N PHE A 205 10.45 18.35 13.01
CA PHE A 205 11.01 17.04 13.25
C PHE A 205 11.37 16.82 14.73
N ASP A 206 11.61 17.87 15.50
CA ASP A 206 11.91 17.75 16.93
C ASP A 206 10.66 17.33 17.70
N ASP A 207 9.51 17.94 17.42
CA ASP A 207 8.23 17.51 18.01
C ASP A 207 7.88 16.06 17.64
N ILE A 208 8.11 15.68 16.37
CA ILE A 208 7.88 14.30 15.90
C ILE A 208 8.84 13.33 16.60
N ALA A 209 10.11 13.67 16.70
CA ALA A 209 11.12 12.85 17.37
C ALA A 209 10.78 12.64 18.85
N ALA A 210 10.39 13.70 19.56
CA ALA A 210 9.96 13.65 20.95
C ALA A 210 8.74 12.72 21.15
N PHE A 211 7.74 12.81 20.27
CA PHE A 211 6.58 11.90 20.27
C PHE A 211 7.01 10.43 20.07
N LEU A 212 7.86 10.17 19.07
CA LEU A 212 8.33 8.82 18.74
C LEU A 212 9.21 8.23 19.86
N LEU A 213 10.03 9.05 20.51
CA LEU A 213 10.84 8.66 21.67
C LEU A 213 9.92 8.28 22.85
N GLY A 214 8.83 9.01 23.07
CA GLY A 214 7.79 8.64 24.03
C GLY A 214 7.20 7.26 23.76
N GLU A 215 6.88 6.94 22.49
CA GLU A 215 6.40 5.60 22.12
C GLU A 215 7.49 4.52 22.27
N LEU A 216 8.77 4.85 22.09
CA LEU A 216 9.91 3.93 22.34
C LEU A 216 10.13 3.56 23.82
N LEU A 217 9.53 4.33 24.75
CA LEU A 217 9.53 4.03 26.17
C LEU A 217 8.40 3.06 26.58
N GLY A 218 7.44 2.80 25.68
CA GLY A 218 6.35 1.87 25.93
C GLY A 218 6.76 0.39 25.89
N ASP A 219 5.82 -0.47 26.28
CA ASP A 219 6.05 -1.93 26.33
C ASP A 219 5.50 -2.67 25.09
N ASN A 220 4.75 -1.98 24.23
CA ASN A 220 4.15 -2.59 23.05
C ASN A 220 5.20 -2.72 21.94
N ARG A 221 5.66 -3.94 21.72
CA ARG A 221 6.72 -4.24 20.75
C ARG A 221 6.43 -3.83 19.31
N GLU A 222 5.19 -3.94 18.85
CA GLU A 222 4.84 -3.54 17.48
C GLU A 222 4.99 -2.02 17.33
N LYS A 223 4.50 -1.27 18.33
CA LYS A 223 4.71 0.19 18.40
C LYS A 223 6.20 0.54 18.46
N LEU A 224 7.00 -0.17 19.26
CA LEU A 224 8.44 0.07 19.36
C LEU A 224 9.15 -0.03 18.01
N ILE A 225 8.90 -1.12 17.27
CA ILE A 225 9.54 -1.33 15.98
C ILE A 225 9.08 -0.29 14.97
N PHE A 226 7.79 0.05 14.99
CA PHE A 226 7.22 1.04 14.10
C PHE A 226 7.78 2.45 14.40
N SER A 227 7.88 2.84 15.67
CA SER A 227 8.49 4.11 16.08
C SER A 227 9.95 4.19 15.67
N ALA A 228 10.71 3.09 15.80
CA ALA A 228 12.09 3.03 15.33
C ALA A 228 12.20 3.24 13.81
N ALA A 229 11.29 2.64 13.02
CA ALA A 229 11.22 2.84 11.58
C ALA A 229 10.89 4.30 11.21
N CYS A 230 9.95 4.94 11.94
CA CYS A 230 9.64 6.36 11.76
C CYS A 230 10.84 7.26 12.10
N LEU A 231 11.55 6.98 13.19
CA LEU A 231 12.77 7.71 13.57
C LEU A 231 13.85 7.60 12.50
N ALA A 232 14.09 6.39 12.01
CA ALA A 232 15.05 6.18 10.93
C ALA A 232 14.66 6.94 9.65
N LEU A 233 13.35 7.02 9.35
CA LEU A 233 12.85 7.79 8.22
C LEU A 233 13.04 9.31 8.42
N ILE A 234 12.70 9.89 9.58
CA ILE A 234 12.90 11.34 9.77
C ILE A 234 14.39 11.72 9.75
N VAL A 235 15.27 10.83 10.21
CA VAL A 235 16.73 10.98 10.07
C VAL A 235 17.15 10.92 8.60
N GLU A 236 16.62 9.97 7.81
CA GLU A 236 16.83 9.89 6.36
C GLU A 236 16.35 11.18 5.65
N LEU A 237 15.28 11.79 6.15
CA LEU A 237 14.74 13.07 5.67
C LEU A 237 15.52 14.31 6.15
N GLY A 238 16.53 14.13 7.02
CA GLY A 238 17.45 15.19 7.42
C GLY A 238 17.31 15.69 8.87
N TRP A 239 16.55 15.01 9.73
CA TRP A 239 16.55 15.31 11.16
C TRP A 239 17.90 14.93 11.80
N HIS A 240 18.49 15.89 12.51
CA HIS A 240 19.77 15.77 13.20
C HIS A 240 19.73 16.45 14.58
N GLY A 241 18.58 16.37 15.26
CA GLY A 241 18.37 17.01 16.56
C GLY A 241 19.34 16.52 17.64
N ASP A 242 19.47 17.30 18.71
CA ASP A 242 20.41 17.04 19.81
C ASP A 242 20.11 15.71 20.54
N GLU A 243 18.87 15.24 20.49
CA GLU A 243 18.37 14.01 21.12
C GLU A 243 18.74 12.72 20.35
N ILE A 244 19.44 12.82 19.22
CA ILE A 244 19.79 11.65 18.40
C ILE A 244 20.59 10.59 19.18
N ASP A 245 21.38 11.01 20.16
CA ASP A 245 22.18 10.12 21.00
C ASP A 245 21.34 9.32 21.98
N ASP A 246 20.32 9.95 22.56
CA ASP A 246 19.35 9.30 23.42
C ASP A 246 18.53 8.26 22.63
N VAL A 247 18.16 8.60 21.39
CA VAL A 247 17.50 7.65 20.47
C VAL A 247 18.39 6.44 20.19
N ILE A 248 19.67 6.65 19.85
CA ILE A 248 20.63 5.57 19.57
C ILE A 248 20.80 4.68 20.81
N GLU A 249 21.02 5.27 21.99
CA GLU A 249 21.17 4.52 23.23
C GLU A 249 19.93 3.67 23.51
N ARG A 250 18.74 4.27 23.41
CA ARG A 250 17.48 3.55 23.62
C ARG A 250 17.28 2.40 22.65
N LEU A 251 17.55 2.60 21.36
CA LEU A 251 17.45 1.54 20.36
C LEU A 251 18.46 0.42 20.60
N ARG A 252 19.67 0.73 21.08
CA ARG A 252 20.67 -0.29 21.49
C ARG A 252 20.17 -1.10 22.67
N GLU A 253 19.58 -0.47 23.69
CA GLU A 253 18.98 -1.17 24.83
C GLU A 253 17.88 -2.13 24.37
N LEU A 254 16.92 -1.65 23.57
CA LEU A 254 15.80 -2.45 23.06
C LEU A 254 16.29 -3.64 22.22
N ASN A 255 17.29 -3.41 21.37
CA ASN A 255 17.91 -4.46 20.56
C ASN A 255 18.58 -5.52 21.44
N ASN A 256 19.27 -5.10 22.52
CA ASN A 256 19.92 -5.99 23.48
C ASN A 256 18.93 -6.77 24.37
N GLN A 257 17.81 -6.16 24.75
CA GLN A 257 16.73 -6.84 25.51
C GLN A 257 16.07 -7.94 24.67
N GLY A 258 15.85 -7.66 23.38
CA GLY A 258 15.28 -8.62 22.43
C GLY A 258 16.12 -9.89 22.24
N VAL A 259 17.43 -9.84 22.51
CA VAL A 259 18.34 -11.00 22.45
C VAL A 259 18.23 -11.89 23.70
N LYS A 260 17.89 -11.32 24.86
CA LYS A 260 17.89 -12.03 26.15
C LYS A 260 16.58 -12.77 26.47
N ILE A 261 15.45 -12.28 25.98
CA ILE A 261 14.13 -12.72 26.48
C ILE A 261 13.45 -13.76 25.56
N ILE A 262 13.91 -13.96 24.31
CA ILE A 262 12.97 -14.42 23.27
C ILE A 262 13.56 -15.50 22.34
N GLY A 263 12.81 -16.59 22.13
CA GLY A 263 13.22 -17.78 21.36
C GLY A 263 13.52 -17.52 19.87
N LYS A 264 14.08 -18.51 19.16
CA LYS A 264 14.62 -18.38 17.77
C LYS A 264 13.71 -17.66 16.75
N ASN A 265 12.39 -17.78 16.85
CA ASN A 265 11.44 -17.13 15.92
C ASN A 265 11.39 -15.60 16.06
N SER A 266 11.75 -15.06 17.23
CA SER A 266 11.69 -13.63 17.52
C SER A 266 12.90 -12.81 17.06
N ARG A 267 13.97 -13.48 16.62
CA ARG A 267 15.17 -12.81 16.09
C ARG A 267 14.87 -12.10 14.78
N LYS A 268 13.98 -12.67 13.96
CA LYS A 268 13.47 -12.05 12.72
C LYS A 268 12.63 -10.82 13.04
N ASP A 269 11.85 -10.86 14.11
CA ASP A 269 11.00 -9.73 14.51
C ASP A 269 11.79 -8.50 15.01
N ASN A 270 13.07 -8.66 15.36
CA ASN A 270 13.97 -7.54 15.74
C ASN A 270 14.74 -6.95 14.56
N GLU A 271 14.63 -7.54 13.37
CA GLU A 271 15.40 -7.10 12.21
C GLU A 271 15.14 -5.63 11.85
N PRO A 272 13.88 -5.12 11.83
CA PRO A 272 13.65 -3.71 11.52
C PRO A 272 14.21 -2.76 12.60
N LEU A 273 14.17 -3.16 13.88
CA LEU A 273 14.76 -2.37 14.97
C LEU A 273 16.28 -2.25 14.80
N LYS A 274 16.95 -3.36 14.46
CA LYS A 274 18.38 -3.39 14.18
C LYS A 274 18.74 -2.56 12.95
N LEU A 275 17.93 -2.62 11.89
CA LEU A 275 18.13 -1.83 10.68
C LEU A 275 17.91 -0.33 10.94
N ALA A 276 16.91 0.02 11.75
CA ALA A 276 16.65 1.40 12.15
C ALA A 276 17.84 1.98 12.93
N LEU A 277 18.30 1.26 13.95
CA LEU A 277 19.49 1.64 14.72
C LEU A 277 20.70 1.88 13.79
N LYS A 278 21.00 0.94 12.90
CA LYS A 278 22.10 1.08 11.93
C LYS A 278 21.94 2.29 11.02
N SER A 279 20.71 2.56 10.56
CA SER A 279 20.42 3.70 9.69
C SER A 279 20.68 5.03 10.40
N ILE A 280 20.28 5.12 11.68
CA ILE A 280 20.43 6.33 12.50
C ILE A 280 21.89 6.53 12.89
N GLU A 281 22.59 5.48 13.34
CA GLU A 281 24.03 5.53 13.63
C GLU A 281 24.83 5.98 12.40
N TYR A 282 24.52 5.42 11.22
CA TYR A 282 25.15 5.81 9.96
C TYR A 282 24.91 7.28 9.60
N ALA A 283 23.68 7.76 9.73
CA ALA A 283 23.33 9.14 9.42
C ALA A 283 23.92 10.15 10.40
N LYS A 284 24.21 9.76 11.64
CA LYS A 284 24.97 10.55 12.62
C LYS A 284 26.45 10.60 12.23
N ASP A 285 27.03 9.45 11.94
CA ASP A 285 28.47 9.28 11.67
C ASP A 285 28.86 9.61 10.21
N LYS A 286 28.23 10.63 9.59
CA LYS A 286 28.40 11.06 8.17
C LYS A 286 29.86 11.28 7.68
N SER A 287 30.86 11.10 8.54
CA SER A 287 32.30 11.09 8.24
C SER A 287 32.87 9.70 7.86
N ASN A 288 32.14 8.59 8.04
CA ASN A 288 32.65 7.24 7.74
C ASN A 288 32.31 6.80 6.31
N GLU A 289 33.20 7.08 5.35
CA GLU A 289 33.11 6.65 3.94
C GLU A 289 32.98 5.12 3.77
N GLU A 290 33.46 4.32 4.73
CA GLU A 290 33.48 2.84 4.66
C GLU A 290 32.08 2.17 4.69
N LEU A 291 31.03 2.87 5.14
CA LEU A 291 29.67 2.31 5.21
C LEU A 291 28.85 2.53 3.93
N GLN A 292 29.37 3.25 2.93
CA GLN A 292 28.71 3.44 1.63
C GLN A 292 28.52 2.12 0.85
N GLU A 293 29.31 1.08 1.12
CA GLU A 293 29.25 -0.18 0.37
C GLU A 293 28.21 -1.19 0.89
N SER A 294 27.78 -1.09 2.15
CA SER A 294 26.69 -1.92 2.66
C SER A 294 25.34 -1.25 2.38
N GLN A 295 24.86 -1.36 1.13
CA GLN A 295 23.51 -0.97 0.75
C GLN A 295 22.52 -1.58 1.76
N LEU A 296 21.91 -0.73 2.59
CA LEU A 296 21.05 -1.17 3.68
C LEU A 296 19.75 -1.72 3.08
N ILE A 297 19.69 -3.04 2.88
CA ILE A 297 18.48 -3.70 2.36
C ILE A 297 17.50 -3.86 3.52
N LEU A 298 16.41 -3.10 3.47
CA LEU A 298 15.34 -3.12 4.47
C LEU A 298 14.36 -4.27 4.26
N ASP A 299 14.06 -4.58 2.99
CA ASP A 299 13.20 -5.70 2.63
C ASP A 299 13.54 -6.23 1.22
N ILE A 300 13.14 -7.47 0.95
CA ILE A 300 13.28 -8.12 -0.35
C ILE A 300 11.92 -8.69 -0.73
N LEU A 301 11.30 -8.13 -1.77
CA LEU A 301 10.06 -8.64 -2.33
C LEU A 301 10.36 -9.62 -3.47
N PRO A 302 10.06 -10.92 -3.31
CA PRO A 302 10.20 -11.89 -4.40
C PRO A 302 9.08 -11.70 -5.42
N LEU A 303 9.44 -11.45 -6.68
CA LEU A 303 8.49 -11.40 -7.81
C LEU A 303 8.38 -12.76 -8.50
N SER A 304 9.50 -13.48 -8.58
CA SER A 304 9.57 -14.84 -9.12
C SER A 304 10.77 -15.59 -8.51
N LYS A 305 11.02 -16.83 -8.93
CA LYS A 305 12.17 -17.62 -8.45
C LYS A 305 13.52 -16.94 -8.69
N SER A 306 13.62 -16.08 -9.71
CA SER A 306 14.88 -15.42 -10.11
C SER A 306 14.86 -13.89 -10.00
N LYS A 307 13.69 -13.27 -9.77
CA LYS A 307 13.53 -11.82 -9.75
C LYS A 307 13.06 -11.36 -8.37
N ASN A 308 13.85 -10.48 -7.75
CA ASN A 308 13.55 -9.85 -6.48
C ASN A 308 13.63 -8.33 -6.62
N VAL A 309 12.77 -7.62 -5.89
CA VAL A 309 12.86 -6.17 -5.71
C VAL A 309 13.46 -5.91 -4.33
N LYS A 310 14.58 -5.19 -4.30
CA LYS A 310 15.18 -4.72 -3.06
C LYS A 310 14.53 -3.41 -2.67
N VAL A 311 14.19 -3.26 -1.39
CA VAL A 311 13.76 -1.99 -0.80
C VAL A 311 14.84 -1.54 0.14
N ASP A 312 15.45 -0.41 -0.17
CA ASP A 312 16.64 0.13 0.49
C ASP A 312 16.44 1.53 1.11
N THR A 313 15.21 2.06 1.08
CA THR A 313 14.83 3.32 1.74
C THR A 313 13.67 3.11 2.69
N TRP A 314 13.64 3.85 3.80
CA TRP A 314 12.54 3.72 4.77
C TRP A 314 11.21 4.17 4.18
N GLN A 315 11.22 5.15 3.28
CA GLN A 315 10.05 5.53 2.48
C GLN A 315 9.50 4.35 1.68
N GLY A 316 10.37 3.69 0.91
CA GLY A 316 10.00 2.51 0.13
C GLY A 316 9.49 1.38 1.03
N TRP A 317 10.04 1.25 2.23
CA TRP A 317 9.59 0.26 3.22
C TRP A 317 8.17 0.55 3.71
N PHE A 318 7.83 1.77 4.10
CA PHE A 318 6.45 2.13 4.49
C PHE A 318 5.47 1.92 3.34
N ARG A 319 5.83 2.33 2.12
CA ARG A 319 4.98 2.15 0.93
C ARG A 319 4.78 0.67 0.61
N LEU A 320 5.84 -0.15 0.71
CA LEU A 320 5.72 -1.60 0.55
C LEU A 320 4.74 -2.20 1.56
N ASN A 321 4.77 -1.75 2.81
CA ASN A 321 3.81 -2.23 3.82
C ASN A 321 2.36 -1.85 3.47
N MET A 322 2.11 -0.64 2.97
CA MET A 322 0.78 -0.24 2.48
C MET A 322 0.33 -1.12 1.30
N LEU A 323 1.22 -1.37 0.34
CA LEU A 323 0.94 -2.26 -0.79
C LEU A 323 0.65 -3.71 -0.34
N LYS A 324 1.44 -4.23 0.60
CA LYS A 324 1.23 -5.56 1.20
C LYS A 324 -0.10 -5.62 1.94
N PHE A 325 -0.48 -4.56 2.64
CA PHE A 325 -1.77 -4.48 3.32
C PHE A 325 -2.95 -4.54 2.33
N THR A 326 -2.84 -3.83 1.19
CA THR A 326 -3.91 -3.73 0.18
C THR A 326 -4.02 -4.97 -0.72
N PHE A 327 -2.90 -5.58 -1.12
CA PHE A 327 -2.90 -6.66 -2.11
C PHE A 327 -2.51 -8.03 -1.55
N GLY A 328 -1.97 -8.08 -0.33
CA GLY A 328 -1.53 -9.31 0.30
C GLY A 328 -0.61 -10.13 -0.60
N THR A 329 -1.00 -11.38 -0.83
CA THR A 329 -0.23 -12.34 -1.64
C THR A 329 -0.25 -12.03 -3.14
N SER A 330 -1.17 -11.21 -3.62
CA SER A 330 -1.26 -10.81 -5.04
C SER A 330 -0.26 -9.71 -5.42
N LEU A 331 0.38 -9.06 -4.45
CA LEU A 331 1.25 -7.90 -4.70
C LEU A 331 2.38 -8.20 -5.69
N SER A 332 3.07 -9.33 -5.54
CA SER A 332 4.17 -9.71 -6.44
C SER A 332 3.70 -9.84 -7.89
N SER A 333 2.49 -10.37 -8.10
CA SER A 333 1.89 -10.49 -9.44
C SER A 333 1.50 -9.14 -10.00
N TRP A 334 1.00 -8.22 -9.15
CA TRP A 334 0.69 -6.84 -9.55
C TRP A 334 1.93 -6.08 -9.98
N ILE A 335 3.01 -6.12 -9.19
CA ILE A 335 4.28 -5.49 -9.54
C ILE A 335 4.88 -6.09 -10.82
N ALA A 336 4.66 -7.38 -11.08
CA ALA A 336 5.10 -8.00 -12.32
C ALA A 336 4.26 -7.59 -13.55
N LYS A 337 2.98 -7.23 -13.36
CA LYS A 337 2.04 -6.85 -14.43
C LYS A 337 2.03 -5.34 -14.68
N ASN A 338 2.20 -4.52 -13.66
CA ASN A 338 2.12 -3.06 -13.72
C ASN A 338 3.35 -2.43 -13.02
N ASP A 339 4.22 -1.82 -13.82
CA ASP A 339 5.43 -1.15 -13.37
C ASP A 339 5.15 0.08 -12.49
N GLU A 340 3.95 0.66 -12.52
CA GLU A 340 3.57 1.77 -11.64
C GLU A 340 3.67 1.38 -10.16
N PHE A 341 3.27 0.15 -9.80
CA PHE A 341 3.43 -0.36 -8.43
C PHE A 341 4.90 -0.47 -8.03
N LEU A 342 5.79 -0.74 -8.98
CA LEU A 342 7.23 -0.73 -8.74
C LEU A 342 7.75 0.71 -8.55
N MET A 343 7.22 1.67 -9.33
CA MET A 343 7.59 3.08 -9.19
C MET A 343 7.12 3.66 -7.85
N MET A 344 6.00 3.19 -7.29
CA MET A 344 5.55 3.58 -5.96
C MET A 344 6.59 3.28 -4.87
N LEU A 345 7.36 2.20 -5.01
CA LEU A 345 8.39 1.81 -4.05
C LEU A 345 9.66 2.65 -4.11
N LYS A 346 9.87 3.39 -5.21
CA LYS A 346 11.06 4.22 -5.36
C LYS A 346 10.87 5.54 -4.60
N PRO A 347 11.91 6.05 -3.91
CA PRO A 347 11.84 7.39 -3.32
C PRO A 347 11.48 8.42 -4.40
N ASN A 348 10.69 9.43 -4.02
CA ASN A 348 10.34 10.54 -4.92
C ASN A 348 11.55 11.47 -5.05
N ILE A 349 12.61 11.01 -5.71
CA ILE A 349 13.89 11.72 -5.86
C ILE A 349 13.71 13.07 -6.61
N GLU A 350 12.56 13.28 -7.27
CA GLU A 350 12.40 14.38 -8.22
C GLU A 350 11.06 15.14 -8.12
N SER A 351 10.70 15.66 -6.95
CA SER A 351 9.64 16.69 -6.90
C SER A 351 10.03 17.99 -7.62
N ASN A 352 11.32 18.20 -7.90
CA ASN A 352 11.77 19.26 -8.82
C ASN A 352 11.62 18.89 -10.31
N LYS A 353 11.46 17.61 -10.69
CA LYS A 353 11.13 17.25 -12.07
C LYS A 353 9.64 17.12 -12.31
N PHE A 354 8.77 16.97 -11.31
CA PHE A 354 7.36 17.26 -11.59
C PHE A 354 7.20 18.72 -12.00
N ASN A 355 7.82 19.66 -11.29
CA ASN A 355 7.81 21.08 -11.69
C ASN A 355 8.55 21.39 -13.01
N ASN A 356 9.58 20.63 -13.40
CA ASN A 356 10.32 20.84 -14.67
C ASN A 356 9.88 19.93 -15.84
N ALA A 357 9.16 18.84 -15.60
CA ALA A 357 8.50 18.02 -16.63
C ALA A 357 7.21 18.69 -17.13
N PHE A 358 6.75 19.76 -16.46
CA PHE A 358 5.77 20.69 -17.03
C PHE A 358 6.33 21.55 -18.18
N ASN A 359 7.61 21.42 -18.55
CA ASN A 359 8.22 22.21 -19.64
C ASN A 359 9.18 21.45 -20.58
N SER A 360 9.28 20.12 -20.52
CA SER A 360 10.06 19.38 -21.53
C SER A 360 9.39 18.07 -21.91
N ASP A 361 9.23 17.88 -23.23
CA ASP A 361 8.76 16.65 -23.86
C ASP A 361 9.63 15.47 -23.42
N VAL A 362 9.16 14.71 -22.42
CA VAL A 362 9.82 13.49 -21.97
C VAL A 362 9.65 12.43 -23.06
N ASN A 363 10.74 12.20 -23.79
CA ASN A 363 10.86 11.19 -24.82
C ASN A 363 10.87 9.78 -24.17
N LEU A 364 9.69 9.17 -24.09
CA LEU A 364 9.41 7.83 -23.53
C LEU A 364 10.09 6.64 -24.26
N ASN A 365 10.96 6.90 -25.22
CA ASN A 365 11.61 5.86 -26.03
C ASN A 365 12.84 5.21 -25.37
N SER A 366 13.34 5.72 -24.24
CA SER A 366 14.59 5.20 -23.63
C SER A 366 14.41 4.05 -22.63
N LEU A 367 13.20 3.53 -22.44
CA LEU A 367 12.92 2.44 -21.48
C LEU A 367 12.46 1.12 -22.13
N SER A 368 12.42 1.06 -23.46
CA SER A 368 11.97 -0.13 -24.20
C SER A 368 13.04 -0.69 -25.13
N ASP A 369 14.26 -0.90 -24.63
CA ASP A 369 15.21 -1.83 -25.26
C ASP A 369 14.93 -3.26 -24.75
N SER A 370 13.78 -3.79 -25.13
CA SER A 370 13.59 -5.22 -25.27
C SER A 370 12.90 -5.50 -26.60
N ASN A 371 13.68 -6.04 -27.53
CA ASN A 371 13.27 -6.46 -28.87
C ASN A 371 12.17 -7.53 -28.79
N ILE A 372 10.91 -7.12 -28.64
CA ILE A 372 9.75 -7.98 -28.85
C ILE A 372 9.09 -7.53 -30.16
N LYS A 373 9.37 -8.25 -31.24
CA LYS A 373 8.60 -8.16 -32.48
C LYS A 373 7.22 -8.73 -32.23
N ILE A 374 6.20 -7.87 -32.17
CA ILE A 374 4.79 -8.26 -32.18
C ILE A 374 4.42 -8.50 -33.66
N PRO A 375 3.83 -9.67 -34.02
CA PRO A 375 3.33 -9.87 -35.37
C PRO A 375 2.05 -9.05 -35.58
N ASP A 376 1.98 -8.38 -36.73
CA ASP A 376 0.79 -7.69 -37.25
C ASP A 376 -0.40 -8.67 -37.29
N SER A 377 -1.46 -8.37 -36.52
CA SER A 377 -2.77 -8.98 -36.71
C SER A 377 -3.81 -7.88 -36.97
N THR A 378 -4.21 -7.78 -38.22
CA THR A 378 -5.42 -7.08 -38.68
C THR A 378 -6.66 -7.73 -38.07
N ASP A 379 -7.37 -7.03 -37.17
CA ASP A 379 -8.69 -7.44 -36.65
C ASP A 379 -9.73 -6.34 -36.99
N PRO A 380 -10.93 -6.66 -37.55
CA PRO A 380 -11.91 -5.69 -38.03
C PRO A 380 -12.89 -5.17 -36.96
N PHE A 381 -12.72 -5.51 -35.69
CA PHE A 381 -13.63 -5.06 -34.62
C PHE A 381 -13.10 -3.81 -33.90
N GLY A 382 -13.96 -2.81 -33.76
CA GLY A 382 -13.66 -1.42 -33.38
C GLY A 382 -12.61 -1.24 -32.28
N LYS A 383 -11.70 -0.28 -32.53
CA LYS A 383 -10.60 0.13 -31.65
C LYS A 383 -11.08 0.38 -30.22
N LYS A 384 -10.90 -0.60 -29.33
CA LYS A 384 -10.73 -0.32 -27.90
C LYS A 384 -9.49 0.57 -27.81
N THR A 385 -9.65 1.83 -27.40
CA THR A 385 -8.52 2.68 -27.04
C THR A 385 -7.64 1.89 -26.08
N SER A 386 -6.34 1.82 -26.41
CA SER A 386 -5.40 1.10 -25.56
C SER A 386 -5.43 1.73 -24.17
N ALA A 387 -5.14 0.95 -23.12
CA ALA A 387 -5.08 1.48 -21.76
C ALA A 387 -4.23 2.76 -21.68
N LYS A 388 -3.13 2.79 -22.46
CA LYS A 388 -2.25 3.94 -22.65
C LYS A 388 -2.97 5.18 -23.23
N ASP A 389 -3.83 5.02 -24.23
CA ASP A 389 -4.57 6.15 -24.82
C ASP A 389 -5.62 6.71 -23.86
N ARG A 390 -6.19 5.86 -23.00
CA ARG A 390 -7.12 6.30 -21.94
C ARG A 390 -6.38 7.10 -20.87
N THR A 391 -5.26 6.60 -20.37
CA THR A 391 -4.41 7.32 -19.40
C THR A 391 -4.01 8.69 -19.94
N VAL A 392 -3.58 8.79 -21.20
CA VAL A 392 -3.20 10.08 -21.83
C VAL A 392 -4.39 11.05 -21.94
N ALA A 393 -5.58 10.55 -22.30
CA ALA A 393 -6.79 11.38 -22.38
C ALA A 393 -7.25 11.88 -21.01
N VAL A 394 -7.17 11.02 -19.99
CA VAL A 394 -7.50 11.37 -18.60
C VAL A 394 -6.49 12.37 -18.04
N GLU A 395 -5.19 12.16 -18.24
CA GLU A 395 -4.16 13.13 -17.87
C GLU A 395 -4.43 14.50 -18.51
N ARG A 396 -4.84 14.54 -19.78
CA ARG A 396 -5.20 15.79 -20.46
C ARG A 396 -6.42 16.47 -19.82
N GLY A 397 -7.49 15.72 -19.57
CA GLY A 397 -8.68 16.26 -18.90
C GLY A 397 -8.38 16.76 -17.48
N ARG A 398 -7.45 16.11 -16.76
CA ARG A 398 -6.95 16.54 -15.46
C ARG A 398 -6.15 17.84 -15.54
N ARG A 399 -5.29 18.00 -16.57
CA ARG A 399 -4.57 19.26 -16.84
C ARG A 399 -5.53 20.43 -17.01
N GLU A 400 -6.61 20.22 -17.77
CA GLU A 400 -7.60 21.26 -18.04
C GLU A 400 -8.40 21.64 -16.78
N LYS A 401 -8.81 20.65 -15.97
CA LYS A 401 -9.57 20.90 -14.72
C LYS A 401 -8.72 21.58 -13.64
N ALA A 402 -7.46 21.19 -13.49
CA ALA A 402 -6.53 21.83 -12.55
C ALA A 402 -6.27 23.30 -12.93
N GLN A 403 -6.10 23.58 -14.23
CA GLN A 403 -5.93 24.96 -14.72
C GLN A 403 -7.18 25.83 -14.49
N GLN A 404 -8.37 25.27 -14.69
CA GLN A 404 -9.62 25.99 -14.45
C GLN A 404 -9.83 26.36 -12.97
N MET A 405 -9.45 25.49 -12.03
CA MET A 405 -9.60 25.77 -10.60
C MET A 405 -8.51 26.73 -10.08
N ALA A 406 -7.27 26.62 -10.58
CA ALA A 406 -6.19 27.58 -10.25
C ALA A 406 -6.46 29.01 -10.75
N TRP A 407 -7.41 29.19 -11.68
CA TRP A 407 -7.87 30.52 -12.13
C TRP A 407 -9.01 31.09 -11.28
N GLN A 408 -9.58 30.31 -10.37
CA GLN A 408 -10.68 30.71 -9.49
C GLN A 408 -10.22 31.11 -8.08
N GLU A 409 -8.99 30.77 -7.71
CA GLU A 409 -8.27 31.27 -6.53
C GLU A 409 -7.47 32.53 -6.89
#